data_AF-A0AAE9Y8T3-F1
#
_entry.id   AF-A0AAE9Y8T3-F1
#
_cell.length_a   1.000
_cell.length_b   1.000
_cell.length_c   1.000
_cell.angle_alpha   90.00
_cell.angle_beta   90.00
_cell.angle_gamma   90.00
#
_symmetry.space_group_name_H-M   'P 1'
#
loop_
_entity.id
_entity.type
_entity.pdbx_description
1 polymer ?
#
loop_
_entity_poly.entity_id
_entity_poly.type
_entity_poly.pdbx_seq_one_letter_code
_entity_poly.pdbx_strand_id
1 'polypeptide(L)'
;MSRRPDHTLAHHAKVGLREMPRNATWALSRLLRPMGSAPAAASEAASSTTEAVGAVAHKGRRLAHRAAEAVHLDGDGDGSVEDLVDRARRAAEEADEAEADAVERAQEARQAADEARLGAEQAEARLAAARTEGDRTVEARVADAEREGAERVARAQREAEALVEEAEAEAREEVDREMTELSSDLEDEAEARRSRAEEASAAAQAAIDAAAAAVARARDLADRAQRAADEAAARAARTAERLRGEDPTAELAPLAAPGTDLGDRTKAELLDLAAQAGLEGRTTMTKAQLVEALEERLHPA
;
A
#
# COMPACT_ATOMS: atom_id res chain seq x y z
N MET A 1 -5.94 12.77 33.64
CA MET A 1 -5.34 11.53 34.21
C MET A 1 -4.42 10.95 33.15
N SER A 2 -3.12 11.20 33.28
CA SER A 2 -2.10 10.78 32.33
C SER A 2 -1.68 9.33 32.60
N ARG A 3 -1.72 8.47 31.58
CA ARG A 3 -0.92 7.23 31.54
C ARG A 3 0.06 7.33 30.38
N ARG A 4 1.33 7.14 30.72
CA ARG A 4 2.51 7.22 29.85
C ARG A 4 2.67 5.92 29.04
N PRO A 5 3.25 5.98 27.83
CA PRO A 5 3.74 4.79 27.12
C PRO A 5 5.22 4.50 27.47
N ASP A 6 5.47 3.31 28.03
CA ASP A 6 6.81 2.77 28.38
C ASP A 6 7.50 2.08 27.18
N HIS A 7 7.50 2.71 25.99
CA HIS A 7 7.98 2.05 24.76
C HIS A 7 9.30 2.58 24.19
N THR A 8 9.96 3.51 24.88
CA THR A 8 11.14 4.21 24.33
C THR A 8 12.47 3.51 24.61
N LEU A 9 12.60 2.70 25.66
CA LEU A 9 13.90 2.10 26.01
C LEU A 9 14.23 0.82 25.22
N ALA A 10 13.24 -0.02 24.93
CA ALA A 10 13.47 -1.24 24.13
C ALA A 10 13.76 -0.93 22.65
N HIS A 11 13.20 0.15 22.12
CA HIS A 11 13.46 0.55 20.73
C HIS A 11 14.88 1.09 20.53
N HIS A 12 15.44 1.81 21.52
CA HIS A 12 16.81 2.31 21.45
C HIS A 12 17.88 1.22 21.59
N ALA A 13 17.61 0.12 22.32
CA ALA A 13 18.54 -1.01 22.39
C ALA A 13 18.67 -1.76 21.04
N LYS A 14 17.59 -1.79 20.23
CA LYS A 14 17.57 -2.50 18.94
C LYS A 14 18.20 -1.69 17.80
N VAL A 15 18.20 -0.37 17.89
CA VAL A 15 18.82 0.52 16.88
C VAL A 15 20.31 0.76 17.18
N GLY A 16 20.71 0.80 18.46
CA GLY A 16 22.11 1.01 18.86
C GLY A 16 23.10 -0.10 18.45
N LEU A 17 22.62 -1.32 18.18
CA LEU A 17 23.44 -2.41 17.64
C LEU A 17 23.63 -2.34 16.12
N ARG A 18 22.77 -1.61 15.39
CA ARG A 18 22.83 -1.51 13.93
C ARG A 18 23.73 -0.36 13.46
N GLU A 19 24.02 0.62 14.33
CA GLU A 19 24.90 1.76 14.04
C GLU A 19 26.23 1.73 14.80
N MET A 20 26.77 0.55 15.13
CA MET A 20 28.17 0.52 15.56
C MET A 20 29.08 0.91 14.38
N PRO A 21 29.94 1.93 14.54
CA PRO A 21 30.97 2.23 13.55
C PRO A 21 31.77 0.94 13.27
N ARG A 22 32.07 0.64 11.99
CA ARG A 22 32.80 -0.57 11.54
C ARG A 22 34.18 -0.78 12.19
N ASN A 23 34.62 0.15 13.04
CA ASN A 23 35.82 0.16 13.86
C ASN A 23 35.61 -0.43 15.28
N ALA A 24 34.38 -0.58 15.77
CA ALA A 24 34.10 -1.17 17.08
C ALA A 24 34.25 -2.71 17.09
N THR A 25 34.04 -3.35 15.94
CA THR A 25 34.28 -4.79 15.75
C THR A 25 35.76 -5.18 15.89
N TRP A 26 36.70 -4.27 15.62
CA TRP A 26 38.13 -4.48 15.88
C TRP A 26 38.48 -4.41 17.38
N ALA A 27 37.79 -3.59 18.16
CA ALA A 27 38.02 -3.49 19.60
C ALA A 27 37.45 -4.71 20.35
N LEU A 28 36.28 -5.22 19.94
CA LEU A 28 35.68 -6.41 20.56
C LEU A 28 36.45 -7.70 20.24
N SER A 29 37.08 -7.81 19.06
CA SER A 29 37.91 -8.98 18.72
C SER A 29 39.23 -9.04 19.48
N ARG A 30 39.65 -7.93 20.12
CA ARG A 30 40.82 -7.90 21.02
C ARG A 30 40.48 -8.40 22.43
N LEU A 31 39.22 -8.28 22.86
CA LEU A 31 38.79 -8.63 24.22
C LEU A 31 38.30 -10.07 24.35
N LEU A 32 37.90 -10.71 23.26
CA LEU A 32 37.44 -12.11 23.22
C LEU A 32 38.50 -13.09 22.71
N ARG A 33 39.76 -12.64 22.58
CA ARG A 33 40.86 -13.57 22.30
C ARG A 33 41.13 -14.36 23.60
N PRO A 34 40.93 -15.69 23.62
CA PRO A 34 41.21 -16.49 24.81
C PRO A 34 42.68 -16.28 25.19
N MET A 35 42.94 -16.09 26.49
CA MET A 35 44.29 -16.09 27.10
C MET A 35 44.93 -17.50 27.05
N GLY A 36 44.92 -18.13 25.88
CA GLY A 36 45.43 -19.45 25.60
C GLY A 36 46.29 -19.41 24.34
N SER A 37 47.43 -18.73 24.41
CA SER A 37 48.62 -18.94 23.59
C SER A 37 49.63 -17.85 23.92
N ALA A 38 50.34 -18.06 25.03
CA ALA A 38 51.67 -17.51 25.15
C ALA A 38 52.50 -18.03 23.96
N PRO A 39 53.11 -17.17 23.13
CA PRO A 39 54.03 -17.64 22.12
C PRO A 39 55.29 -18.15 22.83
N ALA A 40 55.53 -19.46 22.76
CA ALA A 40 56.78 -20.14 22.42
C ALA A 40 58.15 -19.52 22.81
N ALA A 41 58.25 -18.66 23.82
CA ALA A 41 59.51 -18.11 24.32
C ALA A 41 60.01 -18.83 25.58
N ALA A 42 59.24 -19.80 26.09
CA ALA A 42 59.66 -20.68 27.18
C ALA A 42 60.19 -22.04 26.70
N SER A 43 60.11 -22.34 25.39
CA SER A 43 60.59 -23.62 24.84
C SER A 43 62.03 -23.58 24.32
N GLU A 44 62.62 -22.40 24.12
CA GLU A 44 64.04 -22.27 23.77
C GLU A 44 64.97 -22.33 25.00
N ALA A 45 64.46 -22.12 26.21
CA ALA A 45 65.25 -22.29 27.44
C ALA A 45 65.36 -23.75 27.91
N ALA A 46 64.59 -24.67 27.30
CA ALA A 46 64.64 -26.10 27.61
C ALA A 46 65.50 -26.91 26.62
N SER A 47 65.92 -26.32 25.48
CA SER A 47 66.84 -26.96 24.53
C SER A 47 68.31 -26.58 24.74
N SER A 48 68.61 -25.63 25.63
CA SER A 48 70.00 -25.26 25.97
C SER A 48 70.57 -26.02 27.17
N THR A 49 69.82 -26.94 27.78
CA THR A 49 70.30 -27.75 28.91
C THR A 49 70.99 -29.05 28.49
N THR A 50 70.86 -29.47 27.23
CA THR A 50 71.59 -30.64 26.70
C THR A 50 73.05 -30.33 26.35
N GLU A 51 73.40 -29.05 26.09
CA GLU A 51 74.80 -28.62 25.86
C GLU A 51 75.56 -28.30 27.15
N ALA A 52 74.86 -28.09 28.28
CA ALA A 52 75.50 -27.81 29.57
C ALA A 52 76.17 -29.05 30.18
N VAL A 53 75.79 -30.28 29.78
CA VAL A 53 76.42 -31.51 30.26
C VAL A 53 77.81 -31.72 29.65
N GLY A 54 78.06 -31.23 28.42
CA GLY A 54 79.38 -31.30 27.77
C GLY A 54 80.40 -30.27 28.30
N ALA A 55 79.94 -29.10 28.75
CA ALA A 55 80.82 -28.03 29.23
C ALA A 55 81.37 -28.26 30.66
N VAL A 56 80.70 -29.08 31.48
CA VAL A 56 81.15 -29.41 32.85
C VAL A 56 82.28 -30.45 32.83
N ALA A 57 82.32 -31.35 31.83
CA ALA A 57 83.35 -32.39 31.70
C ALA A 57 84.77 -31.84 31.42
N HIS A 58 84.89 -30.63 30.84
CA HIS A 58 86.19 -30.02 30.52
C HIS A 58 86.75 -29.10 31.61
N LYS A 59 85.92 -28.66 32.57
CA LYS A 59 86.37 -27.79 33.69
C LYS A 59 86.83 -28.59 34.91
N GLY A 60 86.33 -29.82 35.11
CA GLY A 60 86.78 -30.74 36.16
C GLY A 60 88.25 -31.17 36.03
N ARG A 61 88.73 -31.38 34.80
CA ARG A 61 90.13 -31.81 34.54
C ARG A 61 91.19 -30.78 34.96
N ARG A 62 90.88 -29.48 35.04
CA ARG A 62 91.85 -28.45 35.47
C ARG A 62 91.92 -28.26 36.99
N LEU A 63 90.93 -28.73 37.75
CA LEU A 63 90.95 -28.70 39.22
C LEU A 63 91.65 -29.94 39.80
N ALA A 64 91.49 -31.12 39.18
CA ALA A 64 92.21 -32.33 39.57
C ALA A 64 93.75 -32.17 39.50
N HIS A 65 94.25 -31.43 38.50
CA HIS A 65 95.68 -31.20 38.34
C HIS A 65 96.31 -30.25 39.39
N ARG A 66 95.50 -29.44 40.09
CA ARG A 66 95.96 -28.56 41.19
C ARG A 66 95.85 -29.20 42.57
N ALA A 67 95.00 -30.20 42.74
CA ALA A 67 94.94 -30.98 43.98
C ALA A 67 96.14 -31.94 44.11
N ALA A 68 96.66 -32.45 42.97
CA ALA A 68 97.86 -33.30 42.95
C ALA A 68 99.15 -32.56 43.36
N GLU A 69 99.17 -31.22 43.31
CA GLU A 69 100.35 -30.40 43.64
C GLU A 69 100.38 -29.95 45.12
N ALA A 70 99.32 -30.24 45.89
CA ALA A 70 99.17 -29.83 47.28
C ALA A 70 99.32 -30.97 48.30
N VAL A 71 99.72 -32.17 47.89
CA VAL A 71 100.09 -33.24 48.82
C VAL A 71 101.49 -32.93 49.37
N HIS A 72 101.54 -32.11 50.42
CA HIS A 72 102.71 -31.97 51.27
C HIS A 72 103.00 -33.32 51.92
N LEU A 73 104.12 -33.95 51.55
CA LEU A 73 104.74 -35.07 52.24
C LEU A 73 105.44 -34.54 53.51
N ASP A 74 104.67 -34.03 54.47
CA ASP A 74 105.15 -33.71 55.81
C ASP A 74 104.41 -34.62 56.78
N GLY A 75 105.07 -35.68 57.23
CA GLY A 75 104.55 -36.56 58.26
C GLY A 75 105.27 -37.90 58.34
N ASP A 76 106.18 -38.00 59.30
CA ASP A 76 106.81 -39.23 59.81
C ASP A 76 105.81 -40.39 59.93
N GLY A 77 105.85 -41.31 58.98
CA GLY A 77 105.14 -42.57 59.04
C GLY A 77 105.89 -43.63 58.25
N ASP A 78 106.48 -44.58 58.97
CA ASP A 78 107.13 -45.82 58.47
C ASP A 78 106.12 -46.76 57.76
N GLY A 79 105.39 -46.24 56.77
CA GLY A 79 104.60 -47.05 55.85
C GLY A 79 105.53 -47.58 54.75
N SER A 80 105.78 -48.88 54.74
CA SER A 80 106.48 -49.57 53.65
C SER A 80 105.84 -49.19 52.30
N VAL A 81 106.62 -49.18 51.22
CA VAL A 81 106.13 -48.99 49.84
C VAL A 81 104.95 -49.93 49.52
N GLU A 82 104.92 -51.12 50.13
CA GLU A 82 103.77 -52.03 50.12
C GLU A 82 102.44 -51.38 50.58
N ASP A 83 102.43 -50.62 51.67
CA ASP A 83 101.22 -49.98 52.22
C ASP A 83 100.66 -48.91 51.28
N LEU A 84 101.53 -48.21 50.54
CA LEU A 84 101.13 -47.24 49.53
C LEU A 84 100.54 -47.92 48.29
N VAL A 85 101.12 -49.04 47.85
CA VAL A 85 100.60 -49.83 46.73
C VAL A 85 99.25 -50.45 47.08
N ASP A 86 99.09 -50.98 48.29
CA ASP A 86 97.82 -51.54 48.75
C ASP A 86 96.73 -50.47 48.91
N ARG A 87 97.09 -49.26 49.38
CA ARG A 87 96.16 -48.12 49.44
C ARG A 87 95.77 -47.63 48.04
N ALA A 88 96.70 -47.61 47.10
CA ALA A 88 96.42 -47.28 45.71
C ALA A 88 95.51 -48.34 45.04
N ARG A 89 95.70 -49.63 45.33
CA ARG A 89 94.82 -50.71 44.85
C ARG A 89 93.41 -50.56 45.40
N ARG A 90 93.25 -50.37 46.72
CA ARG A 90 91.92 -50.14 47.32
C ARG A 90 91.24 -48.90 46.73
N ALA A 91 91.97 -47.81 46.54
CA ALA A 91 91.42 -46.61 45.91
C ALA A 91 91.01 -46.83 44.45
N ALA A 92 91.74 -47.67 43.70
CA ALA A 92 91.35 -48.07 42.35
C ALA A 92 90.11 -48.96 42.36
N GLU A 93 90.03 -49.94 43.27
CA GLU A 93 88.86 -50.81 43.45
C GLU A 93 87.61 -50.00 43.84
N GLU A 94 87.73 -49.07 44.79
CA GLU A 94 86.66 -48.13 45.17
C GLU A 94 86.23 -47.23 44.00
N ALA A 95 87.18 -46.80 43.16
CA ALA A 95 86.87 -46.01 41.97
C ALA A 95 86.14 -46.84 40.90
N ASP A 96 86.56 -48.09 40.69
CA ASP A 96 85.91 -49.02 39.76
C ASP A 96 84.48 -49.36 40.23
N GLU A 97 84.28 -49.59 41.53
CA GLU A 97 82.95 -49.82 42.12
C GLU A 97 82.06 -48.57 41.99
N ALA A 98 82.60 -47.39 42.27
CA ALA A 98 81.88 -46.12 42.08
C ALA A 98 81.54 -45.83 40.61
N GLU A 99 82.40 -46.21 39.66
CA GLU A 99 82.11 -46.12 38.23
C GLU A 99 80.98 -47.08 37.84
N ALA A 100 81.02 -48.33 38.30
CA ALA A 100 79.97 -49.31 38.04
C ALA A 100 78.60 -48.83 38.57
N ASP A 101 78.55 -48.34 39.81
CA ASP A 101 77.37 -47.73 40.43
C ASP A 101 76.84 -46.53 39.62
N ALA A 102 77.75 -45.67 39.14
CA ALA A 102 77.38 -44.50 38.35
C ALA A 102 76.79 -44.90 36.97
N VAL A 103 77.35 -45.93 36.34
CA VAL A 103 76.84 -46.48 35.08
C VAL A 103 75.48 -47.11 35.27
N GLU A 104 75.28 -47.90 36.33
CA GLU A 104 73.98 -48.50 36.65
C GLU A 104 72.90 -47.43 36.84
N ARG A 105 73.16 -46.41 37.69
CA ARG A 105 72.22 -45.29 37.88
C ARG A 105 71.95 -44.50 36.60
N ALA A 106 72.96 -44.34 35.74
CA ALA A 106 72.78 -43.68 34.44
C ALA A 106 71.90 -44.52 33.49
N GLN A 107 72.01 -45.85 33.54
CA GLN A 107 71.16 -46.76 32.77
C GLN A 107 69.72 -46.74 33.28
N GLU A 108 69.50 -46.78 34.61
CA GLU A 108 68.17 -46.64 35.22
C GLU A 108 67.54 -45.29 34.86
N ALA A 109 68.28 -44.18 34.98
CA ALA A 109 67.80 -42.86 34.62
C ALA A 109 67.43 -42.77 33.13
N ARG A 110 68.20 -43.42 32.25
CA ARG A 110 67.89 -43.51 30.82
C ARG A 110 66.61 -44.30 30.58
N GLN A 111 66.45 -45.47 31.23
CA GLN A 111 65.24 -46.28 31.11
C GLN A 111 64.01 -45.51 31.58
N ALA A 112 64.07 -44.86 32.74
CA ALA A 112 63.01 -44.02 33.27
C ALA A 112 62.67 -42.85 32.33
N ALA A 113 63.67 -42.23 31.69
CA ALA A 113 63.46 -41.16 30.71
C ALA A 113 62.80 -41.68 29.41
N ASP A 114 63.21 -42.85 28.92
CA ASP A 114 62.60 -43.48 27.73
C ASP A 114 61.15 -43.90 28.01
N GLU A 115 60.85 -44.45 29.20
CA GLU A 115 59.49 -44.75 29.65
C GLU A 115 58.63 -43.48 29.77
N ALA A 116 59.17 -42.41 30.36
CA ALA A 116 58.48 -41.13 30.46
C ALA A 116 58.17 -40.53 29.08
N ARG A 117 59.11 -40.63 28.12
CA ARG A 117 58.90 -40.18 26.74
C ARG A 117 57.78 -40.97 26.07
N LEU A 118 57.79 -42.30 26.17
CA LEU A 118 56.73 -43.15 25.62
C LEU A 118 55.36 -42.84 26.26
N GLY A 119 55.33 -42.60 27.57
CA GLY A 119 54.11 -42.18 28.27
C GLY A 119 53.57 -40.84 27.76
N ALA A 120 54.45 -39.86 27.52
CA ALA A 120 54.08 -38.55 26.97
C ALA A 120 53.55 -38.66 25.54
N GLU A 121 54.22 -39.41 24.66
CA GLU A 121 53.79 -39.65 23.27
C GLU A 121 52.40 -40.32 23.22
N GLN A 122 52.17 -41.32 24.09
CA GLN A 122 50.87 -41.97 24.20
C GLN A 122 49.78 -41.02 24.71
N ALA A 123 50.11 -40.15 25.68
CA ALA A 123 49.17 -39.16 26.20
C ALA A 123 48.80 -38.13 25.12
N GLU A 124 49.78 -37.64 24.34
CA GLU A 124 49.55 -36.74 23.21
C GLU A 124 48.70 -37.38 22.12
N ALA A 125 48.96 -38.64 21.77
CA ALA A 125 48.16 -39.39 20.80
C ALA A 125 46.70 -39.54 21.26
N ARG A 126 46.47 -39.84 22.55
CA ARG A 126 45.12 -39.91 23.13
C ARG A 126 44.41 -38.55 23.12
N LEU A 127 45.13 -37.48 23.43
CA LEU A 127 44.58 -36.12 23.37
C LEU A 127 44.23 -35.70 21.94
N ALA A 128 45.07 -36.03 20.95
CA ALA A 128 44.79 -35.76 19.55
C ALA A 128 43.56 -36.55 19.03
N ALA A 129 43.45 -37.82 19.41
CA ALA A 129 42.28 -38.64 19.08
C ALA A 129 41.00 -38.08 19.72
N ALA A 130 41.03 -37.75 21.02
CA ALA A 130 39.90 -37.16 21.73
C ALA A 130 39.47 -35.81 21.14
N ARG A 131 40.43 -34.95 20.72
CA ARG A 131 40.12 -33.70 20.02
C ARG A 131 39.41 -33.96 18.70
N THR A 132 39.94 -34.87 17.89
CA THR A 132 39.35 -35.23 16.59
C THR A 132 37.92 -35.77 16.75
N GLU A 133 37.67 -36.60 17.77
CA GLU A 133 36.33 -37.10 18.07
C GLU A 133 35.39 -36.00 18.57
N GLY A 134 35.90 -35.08 19.40
CA GLY A 134 35.20 -33.88 19.83
C GLY A 134 34.78 -33.00 18.65
N ASP A 135 35.70 -32.73 17.73
CA ASP A 135 35.44 -31.92 16.53
C ASP A 135 34.37 -32.56 15.65
N ARG A 136 34.47 -33.87 15.38
CA ARG A 136 33.43 -34.61 14.65
C ARG A 136 32.06 -34.56 15.33
N THR A 137 32.03 -34.63 16.66
CA THR A 137 30.78 -34.55 17.42
C THR A 137 30.16 -33.16 17.30
N VAL A 138 30.98 -32.11 17.37
CA VAL A 138 30.52 -30.73 17.19
C VAL A 138 30.00 -30.52 15.77
N GLU A 139 30.74 -30.95 14.75
CA GLU A 139 30.32 -30.87 13.35
C GLU A 139 28.99 -31.58 13.09
N ALA A 140 28.82 -32.80 13.63
CA ALA A 140 27.56 -33.54 13.50
C ALA A 140 26.39 -32.78 14.16
N ARG A 141 26.60 -32.23 15.36
CA ARG A 141 25.57 -31.44 16.06
C ARG A 141 25.22 -30.15 15.32
N VAL A 142 26.19 -29.49 14.70
CA VAL A 142 25.95 -28.30 13.87
C VAL A 142 25.15 -28.67 12.63
N ALA A 143 25.53 -29.74 11.93
CA ALA A 143 24.81 -30.20 10.74
C ALA A 143 23.35 -30.60 11.05
N ASP A 144 23.10 -31.24 12.20
CA ASP A 144 21.75 -31.57 12.65
C ASP A 144 20.94 -30.31 12.98
N ALA A 145 21.53 -29.35 13.71
CA ALA A 145 20.88 -28.09 14.04
C ALA A 145 20.56 -27.24 12.80
N GLU A 146 21.45 -27.24 11.80
CA GLU A 146 21.23 -26.58 10.51
C GLU A 146 20.08 -27.23 9.73
N ARG A 147 20.01 -28.56 9.72
CA ARG A 147 18.92 -29.32 9.09
C ARG A 147 17.57 -29.01 9.74
N GLU A 148 17.49 -29.08 11.07
CA GLU A 148 16.29 -28.71 11.82
C GLU A 148 15.90 -27.23 11.62
N GLY A 149 16.89 -26.35 11.50
CA GLY A 149 16.68 -24.94 11.15
C GLY A 149 16.06 -24.79 9.76
N ALA A 150 16.64 -25.43 8.75
CA ALA A 150 16.15 -25.41 7.38
C ALA A 150 14.73 -26.00 7.27
N GLU A 151 14.44 -27.09 7.97
CA GLU A 151 13.09 -27.69 7.99
C GLU A 151 12.05 -26.77 8.63
N ARG A 152 12.41 -26.05 9.72
CA ARG A 152 11.53 -25.05 10.33
C ARG A 152 11.25 -23.89 9.40
N VAL A 153 12.26 -23.37 8.71
CA VAL A 153 12.09 -22.29 7.72
C VAL A 153 11.22 -22.76 6.56
N ALA A 154 11.48 -23.94 6.00
CA ALA A 154 10.70 -24.49 4.90
C ALA A 154 9.24 -24.74 5.28
N ARG A 155 8.98 -25.15 6.53
CA ARG A 155 7.61 -25.29 7.05
C ARG A 155 6.91 -23.94 7.16
N ALA A 156 7.56 -22.96 7.79
CA ALA A 156 7.01 -21.62 7.94
C ALA A 156 6.74 -20.94 6.58
N GLN A 157 7.60 -21.18 5.58
CA GLN A 157 7.39 -20.71 4.21
C GLN A 157 6.14 -21.32 3.58
N ARG A 158 5.98 -22.65 3.65
CA ARG A 158 4.77 -23.32 3.13
C ARG A 158 3.49 -22.87 3.82
N GLU A 159 3.53 -22.67 5.13
CA GLU A 159 2.39 -22.15 5.90
C GLU A 159 2.05 -20.71 5.47
N ALA A 160 3.06 -19.86 5.27
CA ALA A 160 2.85 -18.50 4.77
C ALA A 160 2.31 -18.47 3.34
N GLU A 161 2.83 -19.31 2.45
CA GLU A 161 2.35 -19.46 1.07
C GLU A 161 0.88 -19.92 1.03
N ALA A 162 0.52 -20.91 1.86
CA ALA A 162 -0.86 -21.38 1.96
C ALA A 162 -1.83 -20.29 2.44
N LEU A 163 -1.42 -19.47 3.42
CA LEU A 163 -2.23 -18.34 3.90
C LEU A 163 -2.42 -17.26 2.81
N VAL A 164 -1.39 -17.02 1.99
CA VAL A 164 -1.50 -16.08 0.86
C VAL A 164 -2.44 -16.62 -0.21
N GLU A 165 -2.33 -17.92 -0.54
CA GLU A 165 -3.22 -18.56 -1.52
C GLU A 165 -4.69 -18.55 -1.06
N GLU A 166 -4.93 -18.84 0.22
CA GLU A 166 -6.27 -18.77 0.83
C GLU A 166 -6.84 -17.33 0.77
N ALA A 167 -6.05 -16.33 1.20
CA ALA A 167 -6.47 -14.93 1.15
C ALA A 167 -6.72 -14.44 -0.28
N GLU A 168 -5.93 -14.87 -1.26
CA GLU A 168 -6.17 -14.56 -2.67
C GLU A 168 -7.45 -15.23 -3.20
N ALA A 169 -7.73 -16.47 -2.80
CA ALA A 169 -8.95 -17.16 -3.19
C ALA A 169 -10.19 -16.46 -2.63
N GLU A 170 -10.18 -16.08 -1.35
CA GLU A 170 -11.26 -15.32 -0.70
C GLU A 170 -11.48 -13.97 -1.39
N ALA A 171 -10.40 -13.21 -1.65
CA ALA A 171 -10.49 -11.92 -2.32
C ALA A 171 -11.05 -12.04 -3.75
N ARG A 172 -10.69 -13.10 -4.49
CA ARG A 172 -11.27 -13.36 -5.81
C ARG A 172 -12.76 -13.69 -5.72
N GLU A 173 -13.17 -14.52 -4.76
CA GLU A 173 -14.58 -14.83 -4.56
C GLU A 173 -15.40 -13.59 -4.18
N GLU A 174 -14.83 -12.69 -3.37
CA GLU A 174 -15.46 -11.41 -3.04
C GLU A 174 -15.65 -10.53 -4.28
N VAL A 175 -14.60 -10.36 -5.10
CA VAL A 175 -14.69 -9.59 -6.35
C VAL A 175 -15.70 -10.21 -7.32
N ASP A 176 -15.72 -11.53 -7.47
CA ASP A 176 -16.68 -12.20 -8.35
C ASP A 176 -18.13 -12.01 -7.87
N ARG A 177 -18.34 -11.99 -6.55
CA ARG A 177 -19.64 -11.73 -5.94
C ARG A 177 -20.09 -10.28 -6.18
N GLU A 178 -19.21 -9.31 -5.93
CA GLU A 178 -19.49 -7.89 -6.18
C GLU A 178 -19.76 -7.62 -7.67
N MET A 179 -18.99 -8.24 -8.56
CA MET A 179 -19.20 -8.12 -10.01
C MET A 179 -20.53 -8.72 -10.45
N THR A 180 -20.94 -9.84 -9.86
CA THR A 180 -22.25 -10.46 -10.12
C THR A 180 -23.40 -9.56 -9.64
N GLU A 181 -23.29 -9.00 -8.43
CA GLU A 181 -24.27 -8.07 -7.87
C GLU A 181 -24.38 -6.80 -8.72
N LEU A 182 -23.24 -6.18 -9.07
CA LEU A 182 -23.22 -5.00 -9.93
C LEU A 182 -23.81 -5.28 -11.32
N SER A 183 -23.54 -6.46 -11.89
CA SER A 183 -24.14 -6.84 -13.18
C SER A 183 -25.65 -6.97 -13.08
N SER A 184 -26.16 -7.59 -12.00
CA SER A 184 -27.60 -7.71 -11.74
C SER A 184 -28.26 -6.33 -11.61
N ASP A 185 -27.67 -5.43 -10.83
CA ASP A 185 -28.19 -4.07 -10.64
C ASP A 185 -28.25 -3.28 -11.95
N LEU A 186 -27.23 -3.42 -12.80
CA LEU A 186 -27.18 -2.77 -14.10
C LEU A 186 -28.23 -3.34 -15.08
N GLU A 187 -28.48 -4.66 -15.02
CA GLU A 187 -29.54 -5.31 -15.79
C GLU A 187 -30.93 -4.81 -15.36
N ASP A 188 -31.19 -4.77 -14.06
CA ASP A 188 -32.44 -4.26 -13.49
C ASP A 188 -32.67 -2.79 -13.86
N GLU A 189 -31.62 -1.95 -13.78
CA GLU A 189 -31.71 -0.55 -14.19
C GLU A 189 -31.97 -0.41 -15.69
N ALA A 190 -31.32 -1.23 -16.52
CA ALA A 190 -31.51 -1.23 -17.96
C ALA A 190 -32.94 -1.66 -18.34
N GLU A 191 -33.50 -2.67 -17.66
CA GLU A 191 -34.89 -3.10 -17.84
C GLU A 191 -35.87 -1.99 -17.41
N ALA A 192 -35.66 -1.37 -16.25
CA ALA A 192 -36.47 -0.26 -15.79
C ALA A 192 -36.45 0.94 -16.76
N ARG A 193 -35.29 1.27 -17.33
CA ARG A 193 -35.17 2.33 -18.36
C ARG A 193 -35.88 1.95 -19.65
N ARG A 194 -35.80 0.69 -20.08
CA ARG A 194 -36.51 0.19 -21.26
C ARG A 194 -38.02 0.27 -21.08
N SER A 195 -38.53 -0.19 -19.95
CA SER A 195 -39.95 -0.12 -19.59
C SER A 195 -40.47 1.33 -19.63
N ARG A 196 -39.76 2.29 -19.02
CA ARG A 196 -40.13 3.71 -19.08
C ARG A 196 -40.12 4.28 -20.51
N ALA A 197 -39.16 3.86 -21.34
CA ALA A 197 -39.09 4.29 -22.73
C ALA A 197 -40.28 3.74 -23.55
N GLU A 198 -40.67 2.48 -23.32
CA GLU A 198 -41.84 1.85 -23.93
C GLU A 198 -43.14 2.54 -23.50
N GLU A 199 -43.31 2.84 -22.21
CA GLU A 199 -44.45 3.59 -21.69
C GLU A 199 -44.53 5.01 -22.31
N ALA A 200 -43.41 5.72 -22.38
CA ALA A 200 -43.34 7.05 -22.98
C ALA A 200 -43.66 7.00 -24.49
N SER A 201 -43.19 5.98 -25.21
CA SER A 201 -43.50 5.76 -26.62
C SER A 201 -44.99 5.48 -26.83
N ALA A 202 -45.59 4.63 -25.99
CA ALA A 202 -47.02 4.34 -26.03
C ALA A 202 -47.87 5.59 -25.75
N ALA A 203 -47.46 6.40 -24.76
CA ALA A 203 -48.13 7.66 -24.45
C ALA A 203 -48.02 8.68 -25.60
N ALA A 204 -46.84 8.78 -26.22
CA ALA A 204 -46.63 9.66 -27.38
C ALA A 204 -47.49 9.22 -28.58
N GLN A 205 -47.58 7.93 -28.87
CA GLN A 205 -48.42 7.41 -29.94
C GLN A 205 -49.90 7.70 -29.67
N ALA A 206 -50.38 7.48 -28.44
CA ALA A 206 -51.75 7.82 -28.05
C ALA A 206 -52.05 9.33 -28.21
N ALA A 207 -51.09 10.20 -27.90
CA ALA A 207 -51.23 11.64 -28.10
C ALA A 207 -51.30 12.02 -29.58
N ILE A 208 -50.50 11.38 -30.44
CA ILE A 208 -50.55 11.56 -31.90
C ILE A 208 -51.92 11.13 -32.44
N ASP A 209 -52.42 9.97 -32.04
CA ASP A 209 -53.72 9.45 -32.47
C ASP A 209 -54.88 10.38 -32.03
N ALA A 210 -54.81 10.87 -30.79
CA ALA A 210 -55.79 11.83 -30.27
C ALA A 210 -55.75 13.16 -31.04
N ALA A 211 -54.57 13.67 -31.38
CA ALA A 211 -54.39 14.87 -32.18
C ALA A 211 -54.93 14.68 -33.61
N ALA A 212 -54.64 13.54 -34.25
CA ALA A 212 -55.17 13.19 -35.57
C ALA A 212 -56.70 13.15 -35.57
N ALA A 213 -57.32 12.55 -34.54
CA ALA A 213 -58.77 12.54 -34.36
C ALA A 213 -59.34 13.95 -34.14
N ALA A 214 -58.65 14.81 -33.40
CA ALA A 214 -59.07 16.20 -33.20
C ALA A 214 -59.04 17.00 -34.53
N VAL A 215 -57.98 16.86 -35.32
CA VAL A 215 -57.87 17.50 -36.64
C VAL A 215 -58.96 17.00 -37.59
N ALA A 216 -59.26 15.70 -37.59
CA ALA A 216 -60.35 15.13 -38.39
C ALA A 216 -61.71 15.73 -38.02
N ARG A 217 -62.01 15.84 -36.71
CA ARG A 217 -63.23 16.50 -36.21
C ARG A 217 -63.29 17.98 -36.59
N ALA A 218 -62.18 18.70 -36.49
CA ALA A 218 -62.13 20.11 -36.87
C ALA A 218 -62.43 20.31 -38.37
N ARG A 219 -61.92 19.43 -39.24
CA ARG A 219 -62.21 19.44 -40.68
C ARG A 219 -63.70 19.16 -40.96
N ASP A 220 -64.27 18.13 -40.34
CA ASP A 220 -65.71 17.84 -40.50
C ASP A 220 -66.60 19.01 -40.04
N LEU A 221 -66.26 19.65 -38.92
CA LEU A 221 -66.96 20.86 -38.46
C LEU A 221 -66.81 22.02 -39.44
N ALA A 222 -65.61 22.25 -39.98
CA ALA A 222 -65.37 23.28 -40.98
C ALA A 222 -66.18 23.03 -42.27
N ASP A 223 -66.22 21.78 -42.75
CA ASP A 223 -67.01 21.41 -43.92
C ASP A 223 -68.51 21.61 -43.69
N ARG A 224 -69.01 21.27 -42.49
CA ARG A 224 -70.41 21.54 -42.09
C ARG A 224 -70.70 23.03 -42.03
N ALA A 225 -69.80 23.82 -41.45
CA ALA A 225 -69.94 25.27 -41.37
C ALA A 225 -69.95 25.91 -42.77
N GLN A 226 -69.07 25.46 -43.67
CA GLN A 226 -69.03 25.90 -45.05
C GLN A 226 -70.34 25.58 -45.78
N ARG A 227 -70.82 24.34 -45.69
CA ARG A 227 -72.13 23.95 -46.28
C ARG A 227 -73.28 24.79 -45.73
N ALA A 228 -73.32 25.02 -44.42
CA ALA A 228 -74.36 25.85 -43.80
C ALA A 228 -74.29 27.32 -44.27
N ALA A 229 -73.07 27.86 -44.46
CA ALA A 229 -72.86 29.20 -45.00
C ALA A 229 -73.30 29.29 -46.47
N ASP A 230 -72.94 28.31 -47.30
CA ASP A 230 -73.35 28.23 -48.71
C ASP A 230 -74.88 28.14 -48.84
N GLU A 231 -75.54 27.33 -48.01
CA GLU A 231 -76.99 27.26 -47.95
C GLU A 231 -77.64 28.58 -47.51
N ALA A 232 -77.06 29.26 -46.51
CA ALA A 232 -77.54 30.55 -46.04
C ALA A 232 -77.40 31.62 -47.13
N ALA A 233 -76.27 31.63 -47.84
CA ALA A 233 -76.03 32.51 -48.99
C ALA A 233 -77.03 32.21 -50.12
N ALA A 234 -77.30 30.94 -50.41
CA ALA A 234 -78.29 30.56 -51.41
C ALA A 234 -79.72 30.98 -51.00
N ARG A 235 -80.07 30.84 -49.71
CA ARG A 235 -81.34 31.36 -49.16
C ARG A 235 -81.43 32.88 -49.31
N ALA A 236 -80.37 33.61 -48.96
CA ALA A 236 -80.27 35.05 -49.08
C ALA A 236 -80.40 35.53 -50.54
N ALA A 237 -79.76 34.83 -51.48
CA ALA A 237 -79.87 35.10 -52.90
C ALA A 237 -81.31 34.90 -53.41
N ARG A 238 -81.98 33.82 -52.98
CA ARG A 238 -83.41 33.58 -53.32
C ARG A 238 -84.33 34.64 -52.74
N THR A 239 -84.10 35.10 -51.50
CA THR A 239 -84.88 36.20 -50.91
C THR A 239 -84.65 37.51 -51.67
N ALA A 240 -83.40 37.81 -52.04
CA ALA A 240 -83.08 39.02 -52.79
C ALA A 240 -83.72 39.02 -54.18
N GLU A 241 -83.72 37.88 -54.88
CA GLU A 241 -84.36 37.76 -56.19
C GLU A 241 -85.88 37.86 -56.09
N ARG A 242 -86.50 37.30 -55.02
CA ARG A 242 -87.92 37.51 -54.74
C ARG A 242 -88.25 38.98 -54.49
N LEU A 243 -87.46 39.68 -53.67
CA LEU A 243 -87.63 41.12 -53.43
C LEU A 243 -87.38 41.96 -54.69
N ARG A 244 -86.55 41.49 -55.63
CA ARG A 244 -86.35 42.13 -56.94
C ARG A 244 -87.52 41.90 -57.89
N GLY A 245 -88.20 40.75 -57.78
CA GLY A 245 -89.42 40.43 -58.53
C GLY A 245 -90.70 41.02 -57.93
N GLU A 246 -90.71 41.37 -56.65
CA GLU A 246 -91.73 42.18 -55.98
C GLU A 246 -91.47 43.66 -56.31
N ASP A 247 -92.11 44.18 -57.36
CA ASP A 247 -92.07 45.60 -57.78
C ASP A 247 -92.28 46.55 -56.58
N PRO A 248 -91.23 47.26 -56.09
CA PRO A 248 -91.38 48.22 -54.99
C PRO A 248 -92.08 49.51 -55.43
N THR A 249 -92.53 49.60 -56.69
CA THR A 249 -93.32 50.70 -57.24
C THR A 249 -94.81 50.66 -56.86
N ALA A 250 -95.26 49.69 -56.06
CA ALA A 250 -96.68 49.57 -55.67
C ALA A 250 -97.04 50.06 -54.25
N GLU A 251 -96.09 50.39 -53.36
CA GLU A 251 -96.43 50.66 -51.95
C GLU A 251 -95.56 51.72 -51.23
N LEU A 252 -95.08 52.75 -51.94
CA LEU A 252 -94.46 53.95 -51.35
C LEU A 252 -95.01 55.26 -51.93
N ALA A 253 -96.34 55.37 -51.95
CA ALA A 253 -97.08 56.61 -52.07
C ALA A 253 -98.18 56.59 -50.98
N PRO A 254 -98.38 57.61 -50.11
CA PRO A 254 -97.74 58.92 -49.97
C PRO A 254 -97.39 59.31 -48.50
N LEU A 255 -96.14 59.66 -48.19
CA LEU A 255 -95.79 60.37 -46.93
C LEU A 255 -94.89 61.59 -47.15
N ALA A 256 -94.98 62.20 -48.34
CA ALA A 256 -94.55 63.56 -48.57
C ALA A 256 -95.82 64.42 -48.70
N ALA A 257 -96.40 64.81 -47.57
CA ALA A 257 -97.31 65.94 -47.52
C ALA A 257 -96.44 67.21 -47.58
N PRO A 258 -96.48 68.00 -48.67
CA PRO A 258 -95.82 69.29 -48.71
C PRO A 258 -96.70 70.29 -47.94
N GLY A 259 -96.18 70.87 -46.86
CA GLY A 259 -96.79 72.05 -46.25
C GLY A 259 -97.01 72.05 -44.74
N THR A 260 -96.51 71.09 -43.97
CA THR A 260 -96.42 71.30 -42.50
C THR A 260 -95.20 72.16 -42.21
N ASP A 261 -95.48 73.42 -41.87
CA ASP A 261 -94.51 74.37 -41.36
C ASP A 261 -93.71 73.73 -40.21
N LEU A 262 -92.38 73.87 -40.22
CA LEU A 262 -91.51 73.25 -39.21
C LEU A 262 -91.86 73.77 -37.81
N GLY A 263 -92.47 74.95 -37.72
CA GLY A 263 -93.00 75.52 -36.49
C GLY A 263 -94.08 74.67 -35.79
N ASP A 264 -94.89 73.92 -36.54
CA ASP A 264 -96.02 73.15 -35.99
C ASP A 264 -95.60 71.80 -35.41
N ARG A 265 -94.41 71.32 -35.76
CA ARG A 265 -93.91 70.02 -35.28
C ARG A 265 -93.56 70.04 -33.80
N THR A 266 -93.73 68.93 -33.13
CA THR A 266 -93.31 68.79 -31.74
C THR A 266 -91.78 68.76 -31.65
N LYS A 267 -91.21 69.12 -30.48
CA LYS A 267 -89.75 69.07 -30.27
C LYS A 267 -89.18 67.67 -30.54
N ALA A 268 -89.94 66.61 -30.23
CA ALA A 268 -89.54 65.23 -30.48
C ALA A 268 -89.42 64.94 -31.98
N GLU A 269 -90.40 65.33 -32.79
CA GLU A 269 -90.37 65.15 -34.24
C GLU A 269 -89.23 65.96 -34.89
N LEU A 270 -88.93 67.16 -34.37
CA LEU A 270 -87.79 67.96 -34.81
C LEU A 270 -86.45 67.33 -34.42
N LEU A 271 -86.36 66.66 -33.27
CA LEU A 271 -85.17 65.92 -32.87
C LEU A 271 -84.91 64.71 -33.77
N ASP A 272 -85.96 64.00 -34.18
CA ASP A 272 -85.84 62.85 -35.10
C ASP A 272 -85.46 63.32 -36.52
N LEU A 273 -86.06 64.41 -37.00
CA LEU A 273 -85.64 65.06 -38.25
C LEU A 273 -84.19 65.55 -38.18
N ALA A 274 -83.80 66.17 -37.07
CA ALA A 274 -82.42 66.62 -36.85
C ALA A 274 -81.44 65.44 -36.75
N ALA A 275 -81.86 64.30 -36.19
CA ALA A 275 -81.07 63.07 -36.16
C ALA A 275 -80.87 62.50 -37.58
N GLN A 276 -81.93 62.46 -38.39
CA GLN A 276 -81.85 62.03 -39.79
C GLN A 276 -81.02 62.99 -40.65
N ALA A 277 -81.08 64.31 -40.39
CA ALA A 277 -80.31 65.32 -41.09
C ALA A 277 -78.84 65.45 -40.63
N GLY A 278 -78.46 64.70 -39.58
CA GLY A 278 -77.10 64.68 -39.03
C GLY A 278 -76.70 65.96 -38.27
N LEU A 279 -77.65 66.66 -37.64
CA LEU A 279 -77.36 67.83 -36.81
C LEU A 279 -76.71 67.40 -35.48
N GLU A 280 -75.49 67.87 -35.25
CA GLU A 280 -74.75 67.71 -33.99
C GLU A 280 -75.29 68.70 -32.92
N GLY A 281 -75.30 68.29 -31.64
CA GLY A 281 -75.83 69.12 -30.56
C GLY A 281 -77.35 69.21 -30.48
N ARG A 282 -78.10 68.44 -31.28
CA ARG A 282 -79.58 68.49 -31.35
C ARG A 282 -80.30 68.37 -29.99
N THR A 283 -79.76 67.60 -29.05
CA THR A 283 -80.41 67.37 -27.73
C THR A 283 -80.38 68.59 -26.81
N THR A 284 -79.44 69.52 -26.99
CA THR A 284 -79.33 70.75 -26.20
C THR A 284 -80.09 71.94 -26.81
N MET A 285 -80.49 71.82 -28.08
CA MET A 285 -81.23 72.88 -28.78
C MET A 285 -82.68 73.00 -28.26
N THR A 286 -83.15 74.24 -28.20
CA THR A 286 -84.56 74.57 -28.00
C THR A 286 -85.35 74.30 -29.27
N LYS A 287 -86.68 74.20 -29.18
CA LYS A 287 -87.55 73.93 -30.35
C LYS A 287 -87.30 74.95 -31.48
N ALA A 288 -87.17 76.23 -31.14
CA ALA A 288 -86.91 77.30 -32.10
C ALA A 288 -85.55 77.13 -32.80
N GLN A 289 -84.49 76.80 -32.04
CA GLN A 289 -83.16 76.53 -32.60
C GLN A 289 -83.15 75.30 -33.52
N LEU A 290 -83.97 74.27 -33.21
CA LEU A 290 -84.11 73.11 -34.09
C LEU A 290 -84.82 73.44 -35.40
N VAL A 291 -85.85 74.31 -35.37
CA VAL A 291 -86.53 74.77 -36.58
C VAL A 291 -85.57 75.57 -37.45
N GLU A 292 -84.88 76.56 -36.88
CA GLU A 292 -83.94 77.42 -37.61
C GLU A 292 -82.77 76.60 -38.21
N ALA A 293 -82.16 75.70 -37.44
CA ALA A 293 -81.07 74.86 -37.93
C ALA A 293 -81.51 73.86 -39.01
N LEU A 294 -82.77 73.39 -38.96
CA LEU A 294 -83.34 72.54 -40.00
C LEU A 294 -83.69 73.35 -41.26
N GLU A 295 -84.22 74.57 -41.12
CA GLU A 295 -84.49 75.48 -42.24
C GLU A 295 -83.21 75.87 -42.98
N GLU A 296 -82.16 76.28 -42.26
CA GLU A 296 -80.87 76.65 -42.87
C GLU A 296 -80.23 75.48 -43.63
N ARG A 297 -80.43 74.24 -43.15
CA ARG A 297 -79.87 73.04 -43.78
C ARG A 297 -80.73 72.50 -44.93
N LEU A 298 -82.04 72.72 -44.91
CA LEU A 298 -82.98 72.32 -45.97
C LEU A 298 -83.06 73.37 -47.10
N HIS A 299 -82.76 74.63 -46.80
CA HIS A 299 -82.73 75.75 -47.76
C HIS A 299 -81.41 76.53 -47.66
N PRO A 300 -80.26 75.93 -48.03
CA PRO A 300 -79.01 76.67 -48.15
C PRO A 300 -79.17 77.72 -49.25
N ALA A 301 -78.97 78.99 -48.91
CA ALA A 301 -78.99 80.11 -49.86
C ALA A 301 -77.90 79.97 -50.94
#